data_AF-A0A9D6F3C5-F1
#
_entry.id   AF-A0A9D6F3C5-F1
#
_cell.length_a   1.000
_cell.length_b   1.000
_cell.length_c   1.000
_cell.angle_alpha   90.00
_cell.angle_beta   90.00
_cell.angle_gamma   90.00
#
_symmetry.space_group_name_H-M   'P 1'
#
loop_
_entity.id
_entity.type
_entity.pdbx_description
1 polymer ?
#
loop_
_entity_poly.entity_id
_entity_poly.type
_entity_poly.pdbx_seq_one_letter_code
_entity_poly.pdbx_strand_id
1 'polypeptide(L)'
;MNLSAVEAINRVNESVSVEMLVQKTKSCTGSCQVFLDSESNHRDPKNLGVVITVEGRPKFTEAGIDDPTVYFKSKTIRVRGVVIRKEKGPYIEVSDPSQIELVT
;
A
#
# COMPACT_ATOMS: atom_id res chain seq x y z
N MET A 1 17.89 -2.79 2.60
CA MET A 1 17.34 -2.69 3.97
C MET A 1 15.89 -2.29 3.84
N ASN A 2 14.98 -2.95 4.55
CA ASN A 2 13.54 -2.61 4.53
C ASN A 2 13.25 -1.64 5.68
N LEU A 3 12.46 -0.60 5.40
CA LEU A 3 11.96 0.33 6.40
C LEU A 3 10.67 -0.20 7.01
N SER A 4 10.39 0.18 8.25
CA SER A 4 9.03 0.12 8.80
C SER A 4 8.14 1.22 8.19
N ALA A 5 6.82 1.06 8.31
CA ALA A 5 5.86 2.10 7.89
C ALA A 5 6.16 3.46 8.55
N VAL A 6 6.46 3.47 9.87
CA VAL A 6 6.72 4.68 10.66
C VAL A 6 8.02 5.38 10.25
N GLU A 7 9.02 4.64 9.77
CA GLU A 7 10.22 5.26 9.20
C GLU A 7 9.94 5.83 7.81
N ALA A 8 9.17 5.09 6.99
CA ALA A 8 8.89 5.44 5.61
C ALA A 8 8.02 6.70 5.45
N ILE A 9 7.09 6.99 6.38
CA ILE A 9 6.26 8.21 6.32
C ILE A 9 7.07 9.52 6.29
N ASN A 10 8.35 9.47 6.70
CA ASN A 10 9.27 10.60 6.71
C ASN A 10 10.20 10.64 5.48
N ARG A 11 10.19 9.63 4.60
CA ARG A 11 11.06 9.51 3.40
C ARG A 11 10.39 10.02 2.13
N VAL A 12 9.77 11.20 2.21
CA VAL A 12 8.96 11.76 1.11
C VAL A 12 9.85 12.04 -0.11
N ASN A 13 9.38 11.66 -1.30
CA ASN A 13 10.09 11.73 -2.59
C ASN A 13 11.29 10.76 -2.72
N GLU A 14 11.46 9.81 -1.79
CA GLU A 14 12.48 8.78 -1.89
C GLU A 14 11.87 7.45 -2.37
N SER A 15 12.65 6.70 -3.17
CA SER A 15 12.35 5.31 -3.51
C SER A 15 12.78 4.41 -2.34
N VAL A 16 11.83 3.67 -1.78
CA VAL A 16 12.03 2.85 -0.57
C VAL A 16 11.47 1.45 -0.73
N SER A 17 11.94 0.54 0.12
CA SER A 17 11.35 -0.78 0.35
C SER A 17 10.80 -0.79 1.78
N VAL A 18 9.51 -1.00 1.94
CA VAL A 18 8.81 -0.94 3.24
C VAL A 18 8.21 -2.30 3.55
N GLU A 19 8.42 -2.78 4.76
CA GLU A 19 7.75 -3.95 5.29
C GLU A 19 6.70 -3.52 6.33
N MET A 20 5.45 -3.92 6.14
CA MET A 20 4.34 -3.51 7.00
C MET A 20 3.24 -4.55 7.09
N LEU A 21 2.59 -4.62 8.27
CA LEU A 21 1.32 -5.34 8.43
C LEU A 21 0.19 -4.50 7.85
N VAL A 22 -0.63 -5.08 6.97
CA VAL A 22 -1.84 -4.42 6.46
C VAL A 22 -2.94 -4.56 7.51
N GLN A 23 -3.16 -3.51 8.29
CA GLN A 23 -4.17 -3.49 9.35
C GLN A 23 -5.57 -3.13 8.82
N LYS A 24 -5.65 -2.32 7.77
CA LYS A 24 -6.92 -1.90 7.18
C LYS A 24 -6.86 -1.90 5.66
N THR A 25 -7.97 -2.28 5.05
CA THR A 25 -8.13 -2.25 3.59
C THR A 25 -9.41 -1.53 3.21
N LYS A 26 -9.41 -0.85 2.06
CA LYS A 26 -10.60 -0.20 1.51
C LYS A 26 -10.53 -0.18 -0.01
N SER A 27 -11.57 -0.70 -0.68
CA SER A 27 -11.81 -0.40 -2.09
C SER A 27 -12.65 0.88 -2.19
N CYS A 28 -12.17 1.88 -2.91
CA CYS A 28 -12.92 3.11 -3.15
C CYS A 28 -13.75 2.95 -4.42
N THR A 29 -15.07 2.96 -4.30
CA THR A 29 -15.98 2.83 -5.46
C THR A 29 -15.93 4.03 -6.40
N GLY A 30 -15.69 5.25 -5.87
CA GLY A 30 -15.63 6.46 -6.68
C GLY A 30 -14.33 6.63 -7.46
N SER A 31 -13.18 6.31 -6.86
CA SER A 31 -11.88 6.45 -7.52
C SER A 31 -11.34 5.14 -8.08
N CYS A 32 -12.04 4.01 -7.90
CA CYS A 32 -11.60 2.66 -8.26
C CYS A 32 -10.25 2.18 -7.67
N GLN A 33 -9.62 2.98 -6.81
CA GLN A 33 -8.37 2.64 -6.13
C GLN A 33 -8.61 1.70 -4.95
N VAL A 34 -7.59 0.92 -4.61
CA VAL A 34 -7.55 0.11 -3.38
C VAL A 34 -6.50 0.66 -2.44
N PHE A 35 -6.87 0.82 -1.17
CA PHE A 35 -6.01 1.28 -0.09
C PHE A 35 -5.69 0.11 0.84
N LEU A 36 -4.41 -0.06 1.14
CA LEU A 36 -3.87 -0.97 2.15
C LEU A 36 -3.12 -0.11 3.17
N ASP A 37 -3.67 0.02 4.37
CA ASP A 37 -3.19 0.93 5.41
C ASP A 37 -2.39 0.16 6.46
N SER A 38 -1.26 0.71 6.88
CA SER A 38 -0.43 0.14 7.95
C SER A 38 -1.07 0.25 9.32
N GLU A 39 -2.03 1.16 9.51
CA GLU A 39 -2.76 1.37 10.76
C GLU A 39 -4.25 1.07 10.62
N SER A 40 -4.86 0.62 11.72
CA SER A 40 -6.32 0.39 11.77
C SER A 40 -7.14 1.67 11.52
N ASN A 41 -6.54 2.84 11.74
CA ASN A 41 -7.09 4.14 11.42
C ASN A 41 -6.23 4.86 10.35
N HIS A 42 -6.77 5.00 9.14
CA HIS A 42 -6.12 5.72 8.03
C HIS A 42 -5.76 7.19 8.33
N ARG A 43 -6.34 7.80 9.38
CA ARG A 43 -6.01 9.16 9.84
C ARG A 43 -4.94 9.19 10.92
N ASP A 44 -4.45 8.03 11.36
CA ASP A 44 -3.38 7.97 12.33
C ASP A 44 -2.12 8.60 11.72
N PRO A 45 -1.41 9.50 12.44
CA PRO A 45 -0.17 10.10 11.95
C PRO A 45 0.93 9.07 11.63
N LYS A 46 0.84 7.85 12.15
CA LYS A 46 1.74 6.73 11.87
C LYS A 46 1.35 5.92 10.62
N ASN A 47 0.19 6.20 10.03
CA ASN A 47 -0.30 5.47 8.87
C ASN A 47 0.55 5.75 7.63
N LEU A 48 1.03 4.67 7.01
CA LEU A 48 1.46 4.66 5.62
C LEU A 48 0.41 3.95 4.79
N GLY A 49 -0.12 4.64 3.78
CA GLY A 49 -1.00 4.03 2.80
C GLY A 49 -0.21 3.35 1.68
N VAL A 50 -0.66 2.20 1.21
CA VAL A 50 -0.31 1.64 -0.10
C VAL A 50 -1.54 1.74 -0.98
N VAL A 51 -1.42 2.41 -2.12
CA VAL A 51 -2.52 2.70 -3.02
C VAL A 51 -2.31 1.92 -4.30
N ILE A 52 -3.09 0.86 -4.50
CA ILE A 52 -3.17 0.20 -5.80
C ILE A 52 -3.96 1.11 -6.73
N THR A 53 -3.31 1.57 -7.79
CA THR A 53 -3.90 2.52 -8.74
C THR A 53 -4.98 1.85 -9.57
N VAL A 54 -5.83 2.67 -10.22
CA VAL A 54 -6.86 2.17 -11.14
C VAL A 54 -6.23 1.37 -12.27
N GLU A 55 -5.12 1.85 -12.81
CA GLU A 55 -4.36 1.21 -13.88
C GLU A 55 -3.67 -0.09 -13.44
N GLY A 56 -3.26 -0.17 -12.17
CA GLY A 56 -2.66 -1.39 -11.62
C GLY A 56 -3.65 -2.49 -11.35
N ARG A 57 -4.90 -2.16 -11.02
CA ARG A 57 -5.92 -3.11 -10.57
C ARG A 57 -6.14 -4.30 -11.53
N PRO A 58 -6.26 -4.12 -12.86
CA PRO A 58 -6.37 -5.24 -13.80
C PRO A 58 -5.17 -6.21 -13.74
N LYS A 59 -3.94 -5.69 -13.57
CA LYS A 59 -2.74 -6.54 -13.47
C LYS A 59 -2.73 -7.42 -12.22
N PHE A 60 -3.33 -6.95 -11.12
CA PHE A 60 -3.50 -7.77 -9.92
C PHE A 60 -4.44 -8.94 -10.21
N THR A 61 -5.53 -8.71 -10.93
CA THR A 61 -6.44 -9.78 -11.38
C THR A 61 -5.74 -10.77 -12.31
N GLU A 62 -4.95 -10.29 -13.29
CA GLU A 62 -4.14 -11.15 -14.17
C GLU A 62 -3.10 -11.99 -13.40
N ALA A 63 -2.59 -11.47 -12.28
CA ALA A 63 -1.70 -12.18 -11.36
C ALA A 63 -2.45 -13.13 -10.40
N GLY A 64 -3.76 -13.34 -10.58
CA GLY A 64 -4.59 -14.21 -9.74
C GLY A 64 -5.03 -13.60 -8.41
N ILE A 65 -4.95 -12.27 -8.27
CA ILE A 65 -5.40 -11.51 -7.10
C ILE A 65 -6.67 -10.75 -7.47
N ASP A 66 -7.82 -11.41 -7.40
CA ASP A 66 -9.12 -10.84 -7.79
C ASP A 66 -9.55 -9.67 -6.89
N ASP A 67 -9.39 -9.84 -5.56
CA ASP A 67 -9.68 -8.80 -4.58
C ASP A 67 -8.47 -8.51 -3.70
N PRO A 68 -7.69 -7.46 -4.01
CA PRO A 68 -6.55 -7.06 -3.20
C PRO A 68 -6.92 -6.68 -1.76
N THR A 69 -8.15 -6.23 -1.50
CA THR A 69 -8.58 -5.86 -0.14
C THR A 69 -8.73 -7.06 0.78
N VAL A 70 -9.14 -8.20 0.23
CA VAL A 70 -9.23 -9.47 0.96
C VAL A 70 -7.87 -10.16 0.96
N TYR A 71 -7.18 -10.16 -0.16
CA TYR A 71 -5.92 -10.88 -0.32
C TYR A 71 -4.81 -10.38 0.60
N PHE A 72 -4.68 -9.06 0.81
CA PHE A 72 -3.59 -8.50 1.63
C PHE A 72 -3.97 -8.20 3.07
N LYS A 73 -5.25 -8.17 3.44
CA LYS A 73 -5.69 -7.83 4.79
C LYS A 73 -5.07 -8.78 5.83
N SER A 74 -4.57 -8.21 6.92
CA SER A 74 -3.94 -8.93 8.03
C SER A 74 -2.70 -9.74 7.64
N LYS A 75 -2.10 -9.45 6.47
CA LYS A 75 -0.81 -10.02 6.06
C LYS A 75 0.29 -8.98 6.16
N THR A 76 1.51 -9.45 6.41
CA THR A 76 2.71 -8.63 6.26
C THR A 76 3.11 -8.60 4.80
N ILE A 77 3.30 -7.39 4.28
CA ILE A 77 3.73 -7.14 2.91
C ILE A 77 5.05 -6.42 2.91
N ARG A 78 5.82 -6.62 1.84
CA ARG A 78 6.92 -5.76 1.43
C ARG A 78 6.50 -5.01 0.18
N VAL A 79 6.54 -3.68 0.23
CA VAL A 79 6.19 -2.80 -0.88
C VAL A 79 7.38 -1.98 -1.33
N ARG A 80 7.59 -1.87 -2.63
CA ARG A 80 8.60 -1.01 -3.26
C ARG A 80 7.95 0.13 -4.01
N GLY A 81 8.42 1.35 -3.78
CA GLY A 81 7.96 2.51 -4.52
C GLY A 81 8.41 3.82 -3.90
N VAL A 82 7.86 4.92 -4.43
CA VAL A 82 8.16 6.28 -3.96
C VAL A 82 7.12 6.70 -2.92
N VAL A 83 7.58 7.25 -1.79
CA VAL A 83 6.67 7.84 -0.79
C VAL A 83 6.20 9.21 -1.28
N ILE A 84 4.90 9.35 -1.49
CA ILE A 84 4.24 10.58 -1.91
C ILE A 84 3.41 11.10 -0.74
N ARG A 85 3.39 12.42 -0.52
CA ARG A 85 2.51 13.06 0.48
C ARG A 85 1.46 13.89 -0.23
N LYS A 86 0.18 13.58 0.01
CA LYS A 86 -0.97 14.44 -0.36
C LYS A 86 -1.79 14.76 0.89
N GLU A 87 -2.90 15.48 0.73
CA GLU A 87 -3.78 15.94 1.82
C GLU A 87 -4.21 14.82 2.78
N LYS A 88 -4.32 13.57 2.29
CA LYS A 88 -4.75 12.41 3.08
C LYS A 88 -3.63 11.72 3.87
N GLY A 89 -2.39 12.20 3.73
CA GLY A 89 -1.21 11.61 4.37
C GLY A 89 -0.17 11.06 3.37
N PRO A 90 0.90 10.45 3.90
CA PRO A 90 1.93 9.78 3.10
C PRO A 90 1.46 8.41 2.60
N TYR A 91 1.78 8.09 1.35
CA TYR A 91 1.44 6.81 0.74
C TYR A 91 2.38 6.43 -0.40
N ILE A 92 2.37 5.15 -0.79
CA ILE A 92 3.10 4.61 -1.94
C ILE A 92 2.08 4.18 -3.00
N GLU A 93 2.25 4.63 -4.24
CA GLU A 93 1.45 4.16 -5.38
C GLU A 93 2.02 2.86 -5.94
N VAL A 94 1.13 1.90 -6.17
CA VAL A 94 1.45 0.59 -6.74
C VAL A 94 0.61 0.41 -7.99
N SER A 95 1.27 0.29 -9.14
CA SER A 95 0.64 0.04 -10.43
C SER A 95 1.02 -1.32 -11.01
N ASP A 96 1.91 -2.05 -10.34
CA ASP A 96 2.34 -3.38 -10.77
C ASP A 96 2.40 -4.36 -9.58
N PRO A 97 1.85 -5.58 -9.70
CA PRO A 97 1.91 -6.59 -8.63
C PRO A 97 3.33 -6.91 -8.18
N SER A 98 4.34 -6.80 -9.06
CA SER A 98 5.75 -7.03 -8.69
C SER A 98 6.30 -6.02 -7.68
N GLN A 99 5.60 -4.92 -7.41
CA GLN A 99 5.98 -3.97 -6.36
C GLN A 99 5.60 -4.47 -4.96
N ILE A 100 4.73 -5.47 -4.83
CA ILE A 100 4.23 -5.96 -3.54
C ILE A 100 4.52 -7.46 -3.40
N GLU A 101 5.11 -7.83 -2.28
CA GLU A 101 5.45 -9.21 -1.96
C GLU A 101 4.83 -9.56 -0.60
N LEU A 102 4.30 -10.78 -0.45
CA LEU A 102 3.95 -11.28 0.89
C LEU A 102 5.24 -11.64 1.62
N VAL A 103 5.36 -11.19 2.86
CA VAL A 103 6.42 -11.64 3.76
C VAL A 103 5.82 -12.73 4.63
N THR A 104 6.22 -13.97 4.37
CA THR A 104 5.88 -15.15 5.19
C THR A 104 6.62 -15.15 6.50
#